data_AF-A0A7J6QU38-F1
#
_entry.id   AF-A0A7J6QU38-F1
#
_cell.length_a   1.000
_cell.length_b   1.000
_cell.length_c   1.000
_cell.angle_alpha   90.00
_cell.angle_beta   90.00
_cell.angle_gamma   90.00
#
_symmetry.space_group_name_H-M   'P 1'
#
loop_
_entity.id
_entity.type
_entity.pdbx_description
1 polymer ?
#
loop_
_entity_poly.entity_id
_entity_poly.type
_entity_poly.pdbx_seq_one_letter_code
_entity_poly.pdbx_strand_id
1 'polypeptide(L)'
;ILYDAPYDISLKTLEKARADFCVHGDDMPVDASGKGVYDELRDAGVLRIIKRTEGVSTTDLVGRLLLLTKDHLSGSNLDGGLGPNERSCVSVRMLTTTRRIAEFSSRRAPSPDDTVVYVDGAFDMFNVGHAATLEKAKALGT
;
A
#
# COMPACT_ATOMS: atom_id res chain seq x y z
N ILE A 1 13.90 -9.69 -2.20
CA ILE A 1 12.90 -9.89 -3.27
C ILE A 1 13.24 -11.21 -3.94
N LEU A 2 12.26 -12.09 -4.13
CA LEU A 2 12.41 -13.30 -4.93
C LEU A 2 11.77 -13.05 -6.28
N TYR A 3 12.52 -13.25 -7.36
CA TYR A 3 12.01 -13.15 -8.73
C TYR A 3 11.43 -14.49 -9.19
N ASP A 4 10.51 -14.44 -10.15
CA ASP A 4 9.87 -15.62 -10.75
C ASP A 4 9.25 -16.55 -9.70
N ALA A 5 8.66 -15.96 -8.66
CA ALA A 5 7.90 -16.69 -7.67
C ALA A 5 6.65 -17.30 -8.33
N PRO A 6 6.31 -18.56 -8.02
CA PRO A 6 5.10 -19.19 -8.54
C PRO A 6 3.86 -18.43 -8.07
N TYR A 7 2.82 -18.42 -8.90
CA TYR A 7 1.53 -17.81 -8.54
C TYR A 7 0.89 -18.55 -7.35
N ASP A 8 0.90 -19.89 -7.40
CA ASP A 8 0.47 -20.73 -6.30
C ASP A 8 1.63 -20.96 -5.32
N ILE A 9 1.45 -20.53 -4.08
CA ILE A 9 2.45 -20.70 -3.03
C ILE A 9 2.25 -22.06 -2.37
N SER A 10 3.36 -22.76 -2.13
CA SER A 10 3.40 -24.06 -1.44
C SER A 10 4.43 -24.04 -0.32
N LEU A 11 4.47 -25.09 0.51
CA LEU A 11 5.51 -25.27 1.53
C LEU A 11 6.93 -25.26 0.92
N LYS A 12 7.09 -25.81 -0.29
CA LYS A 12 8.38 -25.78 -1.02
C LYS A 12 8.82 -24.36 -1.36
N THR A 13 7.87 -23.47 -1.65
CA THR A 13 8.17 -22.06 -1.92
C THR A 13 8.72 -21.39 -0.66
N LEU A 14 8.16 -21.69 0.51
CA LEU A 14 8.65 -21.18 1.80
C LEU A 14 10.05 -21.70 2.12
N GLU A 15 10.31 -23.00 1.91
CA GLU A 15 11.64 -23.59 2.09
C GLU A 15 12.69 -22.92 1.18
N LYS A 16 12.39 -22.73 -0.11
CA LYS A 16 13.28 -22.04 -1.06
C LYS A 16 13.54 -20.60 -0.64
N ALA A 17 12.52 -19.92 -0.11
CA ALA A 17 12.62 -18.56 0.38
C ALA A 17 13.29 -18.47 1.77
N ARG A 18 13.52 -19.60 2.45
CA ARG A 18 13.93 -19.66 3.87
C ARG A 18 13.01 -18.84 4.78
N ALA A 19 11.70 -19.00 4.57
CA ALA A 19 10.66 -18.28 5.29
C ALA A 19 9.90 -19.22 6.23
N ASP A 20 9.64 -18.75 7.46
CA ASP A 20 8.94 -19.54 8.49
C ASP A 20 7.41 -19.57 8.27
N PHE A 21 6.85 -18.51 7.69
CA PHE A 21 5.42 -18.36 7.47
C PHE A 21 5.12 -17.48 6.25
N CYS A 22 3.91 -17.64 5.72
CA CYS A 22 3.34 -16.78 4.68
C CYS A 22 2.36 -15.79 5.32
N VAL A 23 2.40 -14.53 4.88
CA VAL A 23 1.41 -13.51 5.27
C VAL A 23 0.63 -13.09 4.03
N HIS A 24 -0.70 -13.13 4.11
CA HIS A 24 -1.60 -12.66 3.06
C HIS A 24 -2.71 -11.77 3.63
N GLY A 25 -3.35 -10.98 2.77
CA GLY A 25 -4.59 -10.30 3.09
C GLY A 25 -5.73 -11.28 3.43
N ASP A 26 -6.81 -10.75 3.99
CA ASP A 26 -8.03 -11.49 4.34
C ASP A 26 -8.89 -11.90 3.14
N ASP A 27 -8.49 -11.53 1.92
CA ASP A 27 -9.03 -12.04 0.67
C ASP A 27 -8.38 -13.34 0.24
N MET A 28 -8.94 -14.46 0.69
CA MET A 28 -8.46 -15.77 0.31
C MET A 28 -8.96 -16.15 -1.09
N PRO A 29 -8.09 -16.21 -2.11
CA PRO A 29 -8.51 -16.61 -3.44
C PRO A 29 -8.78 -18.12 -3.48
N VAL A 30 -9.76 -18.48 -4.30
CA VAL A 30 -10.07 -19.85 -4.68
C VAL A 30 -9.76 -20.04 -6.15
N ASP A 31 -9.30 -21.23 -6.51
CA ASP A 31 -9.07 -21.60 -7.91
C ASP A 31 -10.40 -21.95 -8.61
N ALA A 32 -10.33 -22.27 -9.91
CA ALA A 32 -11.50 -22.64 -10.71
C ALA A 32 -12.20 -23.92 -10.22
N SER A 33 -11.52 -24.76 -9.43
CA SER A 33 -12.09 -25.97 -8.82
C SER A 33 -12.75 -25.69 -7.46
N GLY A 34 -12.64 -24.46 -6.94
CA GLY A 34 -13.13 -24.06 -5.63
C GLY A 34 -12.17 -24.40 -4.49
N LYS A 35 -10.96 -24.87 -4.78
CA LYS A 35 -9.91 -25.12 -3.77
C LYS A 35 -9.20 -23.81 -3.45
N GLY A 36 -8.92 -23.55 -2.17
CA GLY A 36 -8.21 -22.35 -1.76
C GLY A 36 -6.72 -22.43 -2.08
N VAL A 37 -6.16 -21.35 -2.62
CA VAL A 37 -4.75 -21.28 -3.04
C VAL A 37 -3.78 -21.49 -1.86
N TYR A 38 -4.19 -21.11 -0.65
CA TYR A 38 -3.36 -21.18 0.55
C TYR A 38 -3.77 -22.29 1.53
N ASP A 39 -4.62 -23.23 1.10
CA ASP A 39 -5.15 -24.28 1.97
C ASP A 39 -4.03 -25.14 2.59
N GLU A 40 -3.03 -25.52 1.78
CA GLU A 40 -1.86 -26.29 2.24
C GLU A 40 -1.10 -25.56 3.37
N LEU A 41 -0.90 -24.25 3.21
CA LEU A 41 -0.18 -23.42 4.19
C LEU A 41 -1.00 -23.20 5.45
N ARG A 42 -2.32 -23.09 5.32
CA ARG A 42 -3.25 -22.96 6.44
C ARG A 42 -3.26 -24.24 7.27
N ASP A 43 -3.37 -25.40 6.63
CA ASP A 43 -3.43 -26.70 7.29
C ASP A 43 -2.11 -27.04 7.99
N ALA A 44 -0.98 -26.61 7.41
CA ALA A 44 0.34 -26.70 8.05
C ALA A 44 0.58 -25.68 9.18
N GLY A 45 -0.36 -24.76 9.44
CA GLY A 45 -0.23 -23.75 10.49
C GLY A 45 0.77 -22.63 10.21
N VAL A 46 1.23 -22.50 8.96
CA VAL A 46 2.25 -21.51 8.54
C VAL A 46 1.66 -20.32 7.79
N LEU A 47 0.34 -20.22 7.66
CA LEU A 47 -0.35 -19.05 7.11
C LEU A 47 -0.71 -18.04 8.22
N ARG A 48 -0.52 -16.75 7.96
CA ARG A 48 -0.96 -15.63 8.79
C ARG A 48 -1.76 -14.65 7.96
N ILE A 49 -2.89 -14.20 8.49
CA ILE A 49 -3.80 -13.29 7.81
C ILE A 49 -3.73 -11.91 8.44
N ILE A 50 -3.58 -10.89 7.60
CA ILE A 50 -3.67 -9.49 7.99
C ILE A 50 -4.88 -8.84 7.34
N LYS A 51 -5.46 -7.87 8.03
CA LYS A 51 -6.62 -7.12 7.51
C LYS A 51 -6.20 -6.21 6.37
N ARG A 52 -7.12 -5.99 5.44
CA ARG A 52 -6.98 -4.95 4.42
C ARG A 52 -6.77 -3.56 5.02
N THR A 53 -5.96 -2.76 4.34
CA THR A 53 -5.81 -1.33 4.64
C THR A 53 -7.05 -0.58 4.16
N GLU A 54 -7.72 0.09 5.08
CA GLU A 54 -8.90 0.89 4.77
C GLU A 54 -8.53 2.19 4.02
N GLY A 55 -9.38 2.57 3.07
CA GLY A 55 -9.30 3.86 2.37
C GLY A 55 -8.42 3.86 1.12
N VAL A 56 -7.90 2.71 0.70
CA VAL A 56 -7.10 2.59 -0.53
C VAL A 56 -7.27 1.21 -1.18
N SER A 57 -7.42 1.20 -2.52
CA SER A 57 -7.35 -0.01 -3.34
C SER A 57 -6.94 0.36 -4.77
N THR A 58 -6.43 -0.59 -5.55
CA THR A 58 -6.07 -0.33 -6.96
C THR A 58 -7.28 0.10 -7.78
N THR A 59 -8.45 -0.50 -7.56
CA THR A 59 -9.70 -0.11 -8.25
C THR A 59 -10.09 1.33 -7.94
N ASP A 60 -9.99 1.74 -6.69
CA ASP A 60 -10.24 3.13 -6.27
C ASP A 60 -9.24 4.10 -6.92
N LEU A 61 -7.94 3.77 -6.93
CA LEU A 61 -6.92 4.58 -7.61
C LEU A 61 -7.17 4.70 -9.12
N VAL A 62 -7.51 3.60 -9.80
CA VAL A 62 -7.89 3.62 -11.23
C VAL A 62 -9.13 4.50 -11.44
N GLY A 63 -10.13 4.41 -10.57
CA GLY A 63 -11.31 5.28 -10.61
C GLY A 63 -10.93 6.77 -10.54
N ARG A 64 -9.99 7.15 -9.66
CA ARG A 64 -9.49 8.53 -9.56
C ARG A 64 -8.75 8.96 -10.83
N LEU A 65 -7.91 8.09 -11.39
CA LEU A 65 -7.21 8.36 -12.65
C LEU A 65 -8.20 8.58 -13.82
N LEU A 66 -9.31 7.84 -13.85
CA LEU A 66 -10.34 8.01 -14.87
C LEU A 66 -11.16 9.30 -14.70
N LEU A 67 -11.42 9.72 -13.46
CA LEU A 67 -12.19 10.94 -13.18
C LEU A 67 -11.36 12.22 -13.35
N LEU A 68 -10.03 12.13 -13.26
CA LEU A 68 -9.11 13.26 -13.40
C LEU A 68 -9.46 14.45 -12.49
N THR A 69 -10.12 14.19 -11.36
CA THR A 69 -10.42 15.23 -10.37
C THR A 69 -9.16 15.52 -9.57
N LYS A 70 -9.09 16.70 -8.93
CA LYS A 70 -8.01 17.06 -7.99
C LYS A 70 -8.54 17.30 -6.57
N ASP A 71 -9.86 17.24 -6.40
CA ASP A 71 -10.57 17.78 -5.25
C ASP A 71 -10.80 16.76 -4.12
N HIS A 72 -10.14 15.59 -4.19
CA HIS A 72 -10.39 14.43 -3.31
C HIS A 72 -10.08 14.65 -1.82
N LEU A 73 -9.24 15.64 -1.51
CA LEU A 73 -8.83 16.04 -0.15
C LEU A 73 -9.64 17.24 0.36
N SER A 74 -10.36 17.93 -0.53
CA SER A 74 -11.29 18.98 -0.14
C SER A 74 -12.56 18.31 0.35
N GLY A 75 -12.92 18.53 1.61
CA GLY A 75 -14.20 18.08 2.13
C GLY A 75 -15.32 18.77 1.37
N SER A 76 -15.85 18.17 0.32
CA SER A 76 -17.08 18.63 -0.31
C SER A 76 -18.23 18.25 0.62
N ASN A 77 -18.86 19.27 1.22
CA ASN A 77 -20.12 19.15 1.94
C ASN A 77 -21.10 18.26 1.18
N LEU A 78 -21.70 17.33 1.91
CA LEU A 78 -22.82 16.50 1.45
C LEU A 78 -24.08 17.37 1.36
N ASP A 79 -24.14 18.31 0.43
CA ASP A 79 -25.39 19.03 0.10
C ASP A 79 -25.25 19.74 -1.25
N GLY A 80 -25.72 19.11 -2.31
CA GLY A 80 -25.74 19.70 -3.65
C GLY A 80 -26.16 18.67 -4.70
N GLY A 81 -27.36 18.85 -5.27
CA GLY A 81 -27.95 17.94 -6.24
C GLY A 81 -27.13 17.83 -7.53
N LEU A 82 -27.05 16.60 -8.04
CA LEU A 82 -26.23 16.21 -9.20
C LEU A 82 -26.78 16.79 -10.50
N GLY A 83 -26.08 17.78 -11.07
CA GLY A 83 -26.23 18.14 -12.49
C GLY A 83 -25.40 17.21 -13.39
N PRO A 84 -25.81 16.92 -14.63
CA PRO A 84 -25.13 15.98 -15.54
C PRO A 84 -23.71 16.41 -15.98
N ASN A 85 -23.21 17.56 -15.51
CA ASN A 85 -21.90 18.13 -15.85
C ASN A 85 -20.97 18.31 -14.63
N GLU A 86 -21.38 17.85 -13.44
CA GLU A 86 -20.55 17.92 -12.24
C GLU A 86 -19.70 16.64 -12.12
N ARG A 87 -18.39 16.77 -12.31
CA ARG A 87 -17.44 15.70 -11.99
C ARG A 87 -17.50 15.51 -10.47
N SER A 88 -18.15 14.45 -10.00
CA SER A 88 -18.22 14.20 -8.57
C SER A 88 -16.80 14.05 -8.02
N CYS A 89 -16.49 14.85 -7.00
CA CYS A 89 -15.29 14.66 -6.21
C CYS A 89 -15.41 13.30 -5.51
N VAL A 90 -14.54 12.35 -5.85
CA VAL A 90 -14.39 11.13 -5.05
C VAL A 90 -13.58 11.52 -3.82
N SER A 91 -14.27 11.70 -2.69
CA SER A 91 -13.64 11.93 -1.40
C SER A 91 -12.75 10.74 -1.02
N VAL A 92 -11.48 10.99 -0.69
CA VAL A 92 -10.61 9.95 -0.12
C VAL A 92 -10.97 9.75 1.33
N ARG A 93 -11.60 8.61 1.63
CA ARG A 93 -11.91 8.23 3.01
C ARG A 93 -10.74 7.48 3.66
N MET A 94 -9.58 8.11 3.76
CA MET A 94 -8.45 7.59 4.52
C MET A 94 -8.58 8.04 5.99
N LEU A 95 -8.55 7.10 6.92
CA LEU A 95 -8.60 7.40 8.36
C LEU A 95 -7.19 7.68 8.90
N THR A 96 -6.72 8.91 8.70
CA THR A 96 -5.42 9.36 9.20
C THR A 96 -5.49 9.53 10.72
N THR A 97 -5.09 8.49 11.45
CA THR A 97 -4.97 8.54 12.92
C THR A 97 -3.51 8.75 13.33
N THR A 98 -3.29 9.32 14.51
CA THR A 98 -1.95 9.44 15.12
C THR A 98 -1.25 8.09 15.22
N ARG A 99 -2.01 7.03 15.51
CA ARG A 99 -1.51 5.65 15.53
C ARG A 99 -0.95 5.23 14.18
N ARG A 100 -1.68 5.43 13.07
CA ARG A 100 -1.19 5.09 11.73
C ARG A 100 0.06 5.89 11.39
N ILE A 101 0.10 7.18 11.69
CA ILE A 101 1.32 7.99 11.47
C ILE A 101 2.50 7.39 12.23
N ALA A 102 2.34 7.08 13.52
CA ALA A 102 3.40 6.50 14.34
C ALA A 102 3.85 5.08 13.92
N GLU A 103 2.98 4.31 13.24
CA GLU A 103 3.32 2.98 12.67
C GLU A 103 4.21 3.10 11.42
N PHE A 104 4.11 4.19 10.66
CA PHE A 104 4.89 4.42 9.44
C PHE A 104 6.05 5.42 9.61
N SER A 105 6.11 6.17 10.71
CA SER A 105 7.20 7.10 11.01
C SER A 105 8.40 6.41 11.64
N SER A 106 9.60 6.70 11.15
CA SER A 106 10.84 6.35 11.86
C SER A 106 10.95 7.17 13.15
N ARG A 107 11.33 6.55 14.26
CA ARG A 107 11.47 7.23 15.56
C ARG A 107 12.89 7.77 15.83
N ARG A 108 13.75 7.84 14.79
CA ARG A 108 15.11 8.39 14.89
C ARG A 108 15.03 9.92 14.87
N ALA A 109 15.53 10.56 15.93
CA ALA A 109 15.83 11.99 15.91
C ALA A 109 17.24 12.20 15.31
N PRO A 110 17.47 13.29 14.56
CA PRO A 110 18.79 13.59 14.03
C PRO A 110 19.78 13.89 15.17
N SER A 111 20.97 13.29 15.09
CA SER A 111 22.11 13.61 15.93
C SER A 111 22.80 14.91 15.45
N PRO A 112 23.58 15.61 16.30
CA PRO A 112 24.33 16.79 15.88
C PRO A 112 25.32 16.55 14.72
N ASP A 113 25.77 15.30 14.54
CA ASP A 113 26.71 14.90 13.48
C ASP A 113 25.98 14.43 12.20
N ASP A 114 24.65 14.34 12.23
CA ASP A 114 23.85 13.91 11.08
C ASP A 114 23.73 15.04 10.04
N THR A 115 23.93 14.69 8.77
CA THR A 115 23.65 15.60 7.65
C THR A 115 22.19 15.45 7.23
N VAL A 116 21.38 16.46 7.57
CA VAL A 116 19.95 16.49 7.25
C VAL A 116 19.75 17.00 5.83
N VAL A 117 19.19 16.14 4.96
CA VAL A 117 18.85 16.47 3.58
C VAL A 117 17.33 16.71 3.48
N TYR A 118 16.93 17.90 3.02
CA TYR A 118 15.53 18.23 2.77
C TYR A 118 15.18 18.01 1.28
N VAL A 119 14.05 17.38 1.03
CA VAL A 119 13.52 17.14 -0.32
C VAL A 119 12.05 17.56 -0.34
N ASP A 120 11.68 18.41 -1.29
CA ASP A 120 10.32 18.89 -1.48
C ASP A 120 9.72 18.40 -2.80
N GLY A 121 8.40 18.27 -2.84
CA GLY A 121 7.66 17.83 -4.01
C GLY A 121 6.23 17.40 -3.67
N ALA A 122 5.42 17.16 -4.70
CA ALA A 122 4.04 16.70 -4.51
C ALA A 122 3.96 15.27 -3.95
N PHE A 123 4.89 14.39 -4.38
CA PHE A 123 4.90 12.96 -4.05
C PHE A 123 3.56 12.23 -4.29
N ASP A 124 2.72 12.74 -5.21
CA ASP A 124 1.49 12.10 -5.63
C ASP A 124 1.78 10.82 -6.41
N MET A 125 0.96 9.77 -6.20
CA MET A 125 1.17 8.44 -6.74
C MET A 125 2.63 7.99 -6.59
N PHE A 126 3.11 7.91 -5.34
CA PHE A 126 4.49 7.56 -5.01
C PHE A 126 4.96 6.33 -5.81
N ASN A 127 6.07 6.46 -6.53
CA ASN A 127 6.51 5.48 -7.55
C ASN A 127 8.04 5.39 -7.61
N VAL A 128 8.55 4.52 -8.49
CA VAL A 128 9.99 4.25 -8.65
C VAL A 128 10.83 5.50 -8.96
N GLY A 129 10.27 6.50 -9.64
CA GLY A 129 10.96 7.77 -9.90
C GLY A 129 11.21 8.55 -8.60
N HIS A 130 10.20 8.65 -7.73
CA HIS A 130 10.34 9.25 -6.41
C HIS A 130 11.34 8.46 -5.55
N ALA A 131 11.27 7.12 -5.57
CA ALA A 131 12.20 6.28 -4.82
C ALA A 131 13.66 6.49 -5.26
N ALA A 132 13.93 6.56 -6.57
CA ALA A 132 15.27 6.82 -7.09
C ALA A 132 15.79 8.23 -6.72
N THR A 133 14.91 9.23 -6.68
CA THR A 133 15.25 10.58 -6.18
C THR A 133 15.62 10.53 -4.69
N LEU A 134 14.83 9.84 -3.87
CA LEU A 134 15.11 9.71 -2.43
C LEU A 134 16.36 8.87 -2.14
N GLU A 135 16.68 7.88 -2.97
CA GLU A 135 17.93 7.13 -2.89
C GLU A 135 19.15 8.03 -3.09
N LYS A 136 19.11 8.90 -4.11
CA LYS A 136 20.17 9.89 -4.36
C LYS A 136 20.26 10.92 -3.23
N ALA A 137 19.12 11.40 -2.73
CA ALA A 137 19.09 12.32 -1.59
C ALA A 137 19.67 11.69 -0.33
N LYS A 138 19.35 10.42 -0.05
CA LYS A 138 19.88 9.66 1.08
C LYS A 138 21.41 9.52 1.01
N ALA A 139 21.99 9.40 -0.19
CA ALA A 139 23.45 9.34 -0.36
C ALA A 139 24.17 10.65 -0.01
N LEU A 140 23.45 11.78 0.11
CA LEU A 140 23.99 13.08 0.53
C LEU A 140 23.86 13.33 2.04
N GLY A 141 23.15 12.46 2.78
CA GLY A 141 22.89 12.58 4.21
C GLY A 141 23.48 11.41 5.03
N THR A 142 23.34 11.48 6.35
CA THR A 142 23.81 10.44 7.31
C THR A 142 22.76 10.12 8.38
#